data_AF-A0AAD4PZK6-F1
#
_entry.id   AF-A0AAD4PZK6-F1
#
_cell.length_a   1.000
_cell.length_b   1.000
_cell.length_c   1.000
_cell.angle_alpha   90.00
_cell.angle_beta   90.00
_cell.angle_gamma   90.00
#
_symmetry.space_group_name_H-M   'P 1'
#
loop_
_entity.id
_entity.type
_entity.pdbx_description
1 polymer ?
#
loop_
_entity_poly.entity_id
_entity_poly.type
_entity_poly.pdbx_seq_one_letter_code
_entity_poly.pdbx_strand_id
1 'polypeptide(L)'
;MTGHDKTSLYAKHYNPIDEVHELVSKYELIQHPSAALHHIKRDADFYGLFCEIIERQISIIMSRSQAFDDGHVTVYDKCLLALCRNGQYIDSVSGQELYIREFMGIDPNAPEPAVEEIIAKHTWTKGILAKFSQPRTNALTAAEIVAVKTEAVTAIDSSPQNSGPFSDSYIESYEIPNTGNPVINEHIYRLIEVYFEAKYEFYKLKSSDYQENASAAKYLRDSAENALNYINMHRLTPEVLIRELETVSDYANTKSVEFLGGKKRRFEIRKDSSRGERPMRRPMHHRSPSPYYKGQRGGYSRERYRHKRGRREW
;
A
#
# COMPACT_ATOMS: atom_id res chain seq x y z
N MET A 1 -37.92 -48.22 -0.40
CA MET A 1 -38.75 -47.06 -0.79
C MET A 1 -39.03 -46.33 0.51
N THR A 2 -38.55 -45.13 0.80
CA THR A 2 -38.28 -43.92 0.02
C THR A 2 -37.25 -43.09 0.81
N GLY A 3 -36.07 -42.85 0.24
CA GLY A 3 -35.12 -41.87 0.75
C GLY A 3 -35.17 -40.65 -0.16
N HIS A 4 -35.94 -39.64 0.24
CA HIS A 4 -36.05 -38.39 -0.49
C HIS A 4 -34.75 -37.60 -0.37
N ASP A 5 -34.07 -37.49 -1.51
CA ASP A 5 -33.02 -36.54 -1.80
C ASP A 5 -33.65 -35.13 -1.87
N LYS A 6 -33.42 -34.29 -0.86
CA LYS A 6 -33.91 -32.90 -0.79
C LYS A 6 -32.95 -32.01 0.01
N THR A 7 -31.72 -31.86 -0.45
CA THR A 7 -30.88 -30.71 -0.08
C THR A 7 -29.98 -30.32 -1.26
N SER A 8 -30.59 -29.87 -2.36
CA SER A 8 -29.94 -29.02 -3.36
C SER A 8 -30.74 -27.73 -3.46
N LEU A 9 -30.73 -26.96 -2.38
CA LEU A 9 -31.23 -25.59 -2.35
C LEU A 9 -30.22 -24.71 -3.10
N TYR A 10 -30.59 -24.36 -4.34
CA TYR A 10 -30.06 -23.28 -5.18
C TYR A 10 -28.91 -22.48 -4.57
N ALA A 11 -27.67 -22.92 -4.81
CA ALA A 11 -26.56 -21.98 -4.84
C ALA A 11 -26.85 -21.04 -6.03
N LYS A 12 -27.31 -19.81 -5.74
CA LYS A 12 -27.35 -18.74 -6.74
C LYS A 12 -25.95 -18.73 -7.39
N HIS A 13 -25.87 -19.13 -8.65
CA HIS A 13 -24.65 -18.95 -9.41
C HIS A 13 -24.35 -17.46 -9.40
N TYR A 14 -23.30 -17.07 -8.69
CA TYR A 14 -22.83 -15.69 -8.67
C TYR A 14 -22.37 -15.35 -10.09
N ASN A 15 -23.08 -14.44 -10.72
CA ASN A 15 -22.74 -13.92 -12.03
C ASN A 15 -22.45 -12.42 -11.87
N PRO A 16 -21.18 -11.99 -12.04
CA PRO A 16 -20.81 -10.59 -11.85
C PRO A 16 -21.54 -9.66 -12.84
N ILE A 17 -22.02 -10.17 -13.97
CA ILE A 17 -22.80 -9.38 -14.94
C ILE A 17 -24.17 -9.02 -14.36
N ASP A 18 -24.84 -9.95 -13.69
CA ASP A 18 -26.15 -9.71 -13.08
C ASP A 18 -26.02 -8.68 -11.94
N GLU A 19 -24.95 -8.76 -11.15
CA GLU A 19 -24.65 -7.78 -10.10
C GLU A 19 -24.38 -6.38 -10.66
N VAL A 20 -23.69 -6.26 -11.82
CA VAL A 20 -23.54 -4.97 -12.51
C VAL A 20 -24.91 -4.39 -12.84
N HIS A 21 -25.82 -5.18 -13.40
CA HIS A 21 -27.16 -4.71 -13.77
C HIS A 21 -28.00 -4.28 -12.55
N GLU A 22 -27.92 -5.04 -11.45
CA GLU A 22 -28.57 -4.71 -10.18
C GLU A 22 -28.03 -3.39 -9.61
N LEU A 23 -26.71 -3.20 -9.59
CA LEU A 23 -26.10 -1.97 -9.10
C LEU A 23 -26.41 -0.77 -10.01
N VAL A 24 -26.34 -0.91 -11.32
CA VAL A 24 -26.70 0.17 -12.25
C VAL A 24 -28.14 0.62 -11.98
N SER A 25 -29.08 -0.33 -11.93
CA SER A 25 -30.48 -0.05 -11.65
C SER A 25 -30.67 0.66 -10.29
N LYS A 26 -29.96 0.21 -9.26
CA LYS A 26 -29.99 0.83 -7.91
C LYS A 26 -29.56 2.29 -7.95
N TYR A 27 -28.50 2.63 -8.68
CA TYR A 27 -27.96 3.99 -8.73
C TYR A 27 -28.72 4.90 -9.70
N GLU A 28 -29.30 4.37 -10.78
CA GLU A 28 -30.18 5.13 -11.68
C GLU A 28 -31.47 5.61 -11.00
N LEU A 29 -31.92 4.94 -9.94
CA LEU A 29 -33.05 5.39 -9.12
C LEU A 29 -32.74 6.66 -8.31
N ILE A 30 -31.48 7.06 -8.18
CA ILE A 30 -31.09 8.26 -7.42
C ILE A 30 -31.35 9.50 -8.27
N GLN A 31 -32.42 10.22 -7.96
CA GLN A 31 -32.82 11.44 -8.68
C GLN A 31 -32.19 12.72 -8.11
N HIS A 32 -31.79 12.70 -6.84
CA HIS A 32 -31.30 13.88 -6.13
C HIS A 32 -29.91 13.63 -5.55
N PRO A 33 -29.01 14.62 -5.60
CA PRO A 33 -27.68 14.51 -5.02
C PRO A 33 -27.77 14.35 -3.50
N SER A 34 -26.89 13.54 -2.95
CA SER A 34 -26.66 13.41 -1.51
C SER A 34 -26.08 14.70 -0.91
N ALA A 35 -26.04 14.78 0.42
CA ALA A 35 -25.42 15.91 1.11
C ALA A 35 -23.94 16.07 0.71
N ALA A 36 -23.21 14.95 0.59
CA ALA A 36 -21.83 14.95 0.12
C ALA A 36 -21.71 15.50 -1.31
N LEU A 37 -22.51 15.01 -2.27
CA LEU A 37 -22.44 15.49 -3.65
C LEU A 37 -22.90 16.95 -3.79
N HIS A 38 -23.89 17.36 -3.02
CA HIS A 38 -24.35 18.75 -2.97
C HIS A 38 -23.25 19.68 -2.45
N HIS A 39 -22.54 19.26 -1.41
CA HIS A 39 -21.38 20.00 -0.89
C HIS A 39 -20.27 20.12 -1.94
N ILE A 40 -19.92 19.03 -2.62
CA ILE A 40 -18.91 19.05 -3.70
C ILE A 40 -19.30 20.02 -4.81
N LYS A 41 -20.57 20.01 -5.24
CA LYS A 41 -21.09 20.86 -6.32
C LYS A 41 -21.16 22.35 -5.97
N ARG A 42 -21.07 22.71 -4.68
CA ARG A 42 -21.17 24.10 -4.23
C ARG A 42 -19.92 24.92 -4.58
N ASP A 43 -18.76 24.27 -4.65
CA ASP A 43 -17.50 24.87 -5.04
C ASP A 43 -17.14 24.41 -6.46
N ALA A 44 -17.05 25.37 -7.39
CA ALA A 44 -16.82 25.08 -8.81
C ALA A 44 -15.43 24.49 -9.08
N ASP A 45 -14.40 24.95 -8.36
CA ASP A 45 -13.04 24.45 -8.52
C ASP A 45 -12.95 23.02 -7.97
N PHE A 46 -13.58 22.79 -6.82
CA PHE A 46 -13.63 21.48 -6.18
C PHE A 46 -14.45 20.47 -7.01
N TYR A 47 -15.57 20.90 -7.58
CA TYR A 47 -16.37 20.09 -8.48
C TYR A 47 -15.64 19.73 -9.78
N GLY A 48 -14.86 20.66 -10.34
CA GLY A 48 -14.00 20.41 -11.49
C GLY A 48 -12.99 19.29 -11.22
N LEU A 49 -12.23 19.41 -10.11
CA LEU A 49 -11.27 18.39 -9.68
C LEU A 49 -11.93 17.02 -9.43
N PHE A 50 -13.12 17.01 -8.85
CA PHE A 50 -13.88 15.78 -8.65
C PHE A 50 -14.23 15.10 -9.98
N CYS A 51 -14.69 15.87 -10.97
CA CYS A 51 -14.98 15.34 -12.31
C CYS A 51 -13.71 14.80 -12.99
N GLU A 52 -12.58 15.51 -12.94
CA GLU A 52 -11.29 15.05 -13.49
C GLU A 52 -10.85 13.72 -12.88
N ILE A 53 -11.07 13.54 -11.57
CA ILE A 53 -10.74 12.32 -10.84
C ILE A 53 -11.60 11.13 -11.30
N ILE A 54 -12.87 11.36 -11.59
CA ILE A 54 -13.77 10.33 -12.15
C ILE A 54 -13.35 9.99 -13.58
N GLU A 55 -13.12 11.00 -14.43
CA GLU A 55 -12.67 10.83 -15.81
C GLU A 55 -11.38 10.00 -15.90
N ARG A 56 -10.42 10.30 -15.04
CA ARG A 56 -9.19 9.54 -14.95
C ARG A 56 -9.44 8.10 -14.50
N GLN A 57 -10.31 7.88 -13.51
CA GLN A 57 -10.64 6.52 -13.08
C GLN A 57 -11.24 5.72 -14.24
N ILE A 58 -12.17 6.31 -14.98
CA ILE A 58 -12.77 5.71 -16.18
C ILE A 58 -11.70 5.37 -17.21
N SER A 59 -10.78 6.29 -17.50
CA SER A 59 -9.67 6.07 -18.44
C SER A 59 -8.80 4.87 -18.04
N ILE A 60 -8.46 4.76 -16.74
CA ILE A 60 -7.70 3.63 -16.22
C ILE A 60 -8.47 2.32 -16.39
N ILE A 61 -9.76 2.30 -16.04
CA ILE A 61 -10.60 1.11 -16.18
C ILE A 61 -10.64 0.67 -17.65
N MET A 62 -10.85 1.61 -18.58
CA MET A 62 -10.95 1.32 -20.01
C MET A 62 -9.65 0.80 -20.61
N SER A 63 -8.48 1.19 -20.08
CA SER A 63 -7.18 0.69 -20.52
C SER A 63 -6.92 -0.79 -20.19
N ARG A 64 -7.74 -1.37 -19.30
CA ARG A 64 -7.57 -2.73 -18.79
C ARG A 64 -8.44 -3.72 -19.53
N SER A 65 -8.11 -5.01 -19.39
CA SER A 65 -9.00 -6.07 -19.87
C SER A 65 -10.37 -5.94 -19.22
N GLN A 66 -11.40 -6.04 -20.07
CA GLN A 66 -12.79 -5.88 -19.71
C GLN A 66 -13.45 -7.20 -19.31
N ALA A 67 -12.75 -8.33 -19.41
CA ALA A 67 -13.22 -9.63 -18.95
C ALA A 67 -13.02 -9.76 -17.43
N PHE A 68 -14.05 -10.26 -16.73
CA PHE A 68 -13.94 -10.50 -15.28
C PHE A 68 -12.93 -11.61 -14.95
N ASP A 69 -12.79 -12.59 -15.83
CA ASP A 69 -11.87 -13.73 -15.65
C ASP A 69 -10.39 -13.29 -15.57
N ASP A 70 -10.07 -12.14 -16.17
CA ASP A 70 -8.71 -11.57 -16.12
C ASP A 70 -8.43 -10.83 -14.80
N GLY A 71 -9.45 -10.60 -13.96
CA GLY A 71 -9.31 -9.98 -12.64
C GLY A 71 -8.87 -8.50 -12.66
N HIS A 72 -8.82 -7.86 -13.83
CA HIS A 72 -8.34 -6.48 -13.97
C HIS A 72 -9.40 -5.41 -13.68
N VAL A 73 -10.68 -5.79 -13.72
CA VAL A 73 -11.83 -4.93 -13.50
C VAL A 73 -12.81 -5.58 -12.53
N THR A 74 -13.45 -4.75 -11.70
CA THR A 74 -14.45 -5.16 -10.71
C THR A 74 -15.87 -4.88 -11.19
N VAL A 75 -16.85 -5.39 -10.47
CA VAL A 75 -18.28 -5.08 -10.70
C VAL A 75 -18.52 -3.57 -10.59
N TYR A 76 -17.89 -2.90 -9.62
CA TYR A 76 -17.99 -1.46 -9.43
C TYR A 76 -17.39 -0.67 -10.60
N ASP A 77 -16.26 -1.13 -11.16
CA ASP A 77 -15.66 -0.52 -12.34
C ASP A 77 -16.61 -0.56 -13.54
N LYS A 78 -17.23 -1.72 -13.78
CA LYS A 78 -18.22 -1.90 -14.84
C LYS A 78 -19.49 -1.08 -14.63
N CYS A 79 -19.96 -0.98 -13.38
CA CYS A 79 -21.09 -0.15 -13.01
C CYS A 79 -20.79 1.34 -13.27
N LEU A 80 -19.59 1.82 -12.88
CA LEU A 80 -19.16 3.18 -13.12
C LEU A 80 -19.09 3.50 -14.62
N LEU A 81 -18.53 2.58 -15.44
CA LEU A 81 -18.54 2.73 -16.89
C LEU A 81 -19.95 2.83 -17.47
N ALA A 82 -20.89 2.00 -17.00
CA ALA A 82 -22.26 2.02 -17.46
C ALA A 82 -22.96 3.35 -17.11
N LEU A 83 -22.89 3.78 -15.85
CA LEU A 83 -23.55 5.00 -15.36
C LEU A 83 -22.97 6.27 -15.99
N CYS A 84 -21.65 6.33 -16.21
CA CYS A 84 -20.99 7.46 -16.85
C CYS A 84 -20.92 7.34 -18.38
N ARG A 85 -21.56 6.32 -18.98
CA ARG A 85 -21.51 6.01 -20.42
C ARG A 85 -20.09 6.05 -21.00
N ASN A 86 -19.17 5.31 -20.38
CA ASN A 86 -17.75 5.24 -20.72
C ASN A 86 -17.05 6.62 -20.73
N GLY A 87 -17.45 7.51 -19.82
CA GLY A 87 -16.84 8.83 -19.66
C GLY A 87 -17.51 9.96 -20.44
N GLN A 88 -18.58 9.68 -21.20
CA GLN A 88 -19.32 10.72 -21.91
C GLN A 88 -20.19 11.59 -20.99
N TYR A 89 -20.60 11.06 -19.82
CA TYR A 89 -21.50 11.72 -18.87
C TYR A 89 -20.98 11.60 -17.43
N ILE A 90 -19.87 12.29 -17.16
CA ILE A 90 -19.21 12.34 -15.84
C ILE A 90 -20.01 13.15 -14.82
N ASP A 91 -20.86 14.06 -15.30
CA ASP A 91 -21.74 14.91 -14.51
C ASP A 91 -23.04 14.20 -14.06
N SER A 92 -23.21 12.93 -14.44
CA SER A 92 -24.36 12.12 -14.05
C SER A 92 -24.42 11.92 -12.53
N VAL A 93 -25.57 12.25 -11.92
CA VAL A 93 -25.78 12.10 -10.47
C VAL A 93 -25.55 10.65 -10.04
N SER A 94 -26.08 9.69 -10.78
CA SER A 94 -25.94 8.26 -10.48
C SER A 94 -24.48 7.79 -10.47
N GLY A 95 -23.68 8.20 -11.46
CA GLY A 95 -22.25 7.87 -11.53
C GLY A 95 -21.43 8.54 -10.41
N GLN A 96 -21.74 9.81 -10.12
CA GLN A 96 -21.08 10.57 -9.04
C GLN A 96 -21.39 9.97 -7.65
N GLU A 97 -22.64 9.57 -7.40
CA GLU A 97 -23.06 8.93 -6.15
C GLU A 97 -22.42 7.54 -5.97
N LEU A 98 -22.30 6.76 -7.06
CA LEU A 98 -21.55 5.50 -7.03
C LEU A 98 -20.09 5.75 -6.64
N TYR A 99 -19.48 6.76 -7.25
CA TYR A 99 -18.07 7.08 -7.01
C TYR A 99 -17.81 7.46 -5.55
N ILE A 100 -18.62 8.36 -4.99
CA ILE A 100 -18.51 8.81 -3.61
C ILE A 100 -18.65 7.62 -2.65
N ARG A 101 -19.67 6.78 -2.84
CA ARG A 101 -19.97 5.69 -1.91
C ARG A 101 -18.99 4.52 -2.03
N GLU A 102 -18.73 4.05 -3.25
CA GLU A 102 -18.02 2.77 -3.46
C GLU A 102 -16.51 2.97 -3.71
N PHE A 103 -16.10 4.07 -4.34
CA PHE A 103 -14.68 4.32 -4.63
C PHE A 103 -14.01 5.17 -3.55
N MET A 104 -14.69 6.19 -3.05
CA MET A 104 -14.15 7.05 -1.99
C MET A 104 -14.47 6.55 -0.58
N GLY A 105 -15.45 5.64 -0.44
CA GLY A 105 -15.88 5.13 0.85
C GLY A 105 -16.56 6.18 1.73
N ILE A 106 -17.10 7.25 1.12
CA ILE A 106 -17.78 8.33 1.83
C ILE A 106 -19.24 7.93 2.04
N ASP A 107 -19.72 8.00 3.29
CA ASP A 107 -21.15 7.94 3.56
C ASP A 107 -21.83 9.17 2.94
N PRO A 108 -22.81 9.02 2.04
CA PRO A 108 -23.49 10.15 1.44
C PRO A 108 -24.22 11.08 2.42
N ASN A 109 -24.44 10.62 3.66
CA ASN A 109 -25.01 11.41 4.76
C ASN A 109 -23.94 11.93 5.74
N ALA A 110 -22.65 11.79 5.43
CA ALA A 110 -21.57 12.27 6.28
C ALA A 110 -21.61 13.81 6.42
N PRO A 111 -21.18 14.35 7.58
CA PRO A 111 -21.06 15.79 7.78
C PRO A 111 -19.99 16.39 6.86
N GLU A 112 -20.21 17.63 6.39
CA GLU A 112 -19.36 18.31 5.41
C GLU A 112 -17.85 18.28 5.72
N PRO A 113 -17.37 18.53 6.97
CA PRO A 113 -15.93 18.51 7.26
C PRO A 113 -15.28 17.13 7.03
N ALA A 114 -16.03 16.04 7.24
CA ALA A 114 -15.55 14.69 6.99
C ALA A 114 -15.48 14.39 5.49
N VAL A 115 -16.43 14.94 4.71
CA VAL A 115 -16.45 14.85 3.25
C VAL A 115 -15.25 15.60 2.67
N GLU A 116 -14.99 16.83 3.12
CA GLU A 116 -13.81 17.62 2.71
C GLU A 116 -12.50 16.90 3.02
N GLU A 117 -12.33 16.35 4.23
CA GLU A 117 -11.11 15.65 4.63
C GLU A 117 -10.84 14.41 3.75
N ILE A 118 -11.86 13.60 3.50
CA ILE A 118 -11.71 12.37 2.70
C ILE A 118 -11.44 12.72 1.24
N ILE A 119 -12.13 13.72 0.69
CA ILE A 119 -11.88 14.16 -0.68
C ILE A 119 -10.51 14.80 -0.81
N ALA A 120 -10.07 15.64 0.12
CA ALA A 120 -8.73 16.23 0.13
C ALA A 120 -7.63 15.16 0.16
N LYS A 121 -7.82 14.10 0.94
CA LYS A 121 -6.92 12.93 0.92
C LYS A 121 -6.92 12.26 -0.45
N HIS A 122 -8.09 12.10 -1.05
CA HIS A 122 -8.25 11.38 -2.33
C HIS A 122 -7.73 12.20 -3.52
N THR A 123 -7.94 13.52 -3.54
CA THR A 123 -7.43 14.47 -4.52
C THR A 123 -5.92 14.66 -4.38
N TRP A 124 -5.38 14.71 -3.16
CA TRP A 124 -3.93 14.74 -2.94
C TRP A 124 -3.27 13.47 -3.48
N THR A 125 -3.80 12.30 -3.11
CA THR A 125 -3.25 11.00 -3.53
C THR A 125 -3.34 10.84 -5.05
N LYS A 126 -4.49 11.16 -5.66
CA LYS A 126 -4.67 11.06 -7.12
C LYS A 126 -3.94 12.18 -7.86
N GLY A 127 -3.84 13.39 -7.32
CA GLY A 127 -3.09 14.50 -7.90
C GLY A 127 -1.60 14.23 -7.95
N ILE A 128 -1.02 13.64 -6.90
CA ILE A 128 0.35 13.12 -6.92
C ILE A 128 0.51 12.07 -8.01
N LEU A 129 -0.37 11.06 -8.04
CA LEU A 129 -0.34 10.03 -9.08
C LEU A 129 -0.52 10.60 -10.49
N ALA A 130 -1.26 11.70 -10.67
CA ALA A 130 -1.51 12.35 -11.96
C ALA A 130 -0.26 13.06 -12.48
N LYS A 131 0.46 13.75 -11.58
CA LYS A 131 1.75 14.40 -11.86
C LYS A 131 2.81 13.40 -12.33
N PHE A 132 2.70 12.13 -11.92
CA PHE A 132 3.58 11.05 -12.38
C PHE A 132 3.09 10.31 -13.64
N SER A 133 1.84 10.54 -14.09
CA SER A 133 1.23 9.81 -15.22
C SER A 133 1.07 10.63 -16.51
N GLN A 134 1.32 11.95 -16.50
CA GLN A 134 1.24 12.76 -17.72
C GLN A 134 2.55 12.68 -18.53
N PRO A 135 2.50 12.41 -19.85
CA PRO A 135 3.62 12.72 -20.74
C PRO A 135 3.78 14.24 -20.79
N ARG A 136 4.91 14.75 -20.28
CA ARG A 136 5.20 16.18 -20.25
C ARG A 136 5.27 16.74 -21.67
N THR A 137 4.19 17.36 -22.14
CA THR A 137 4.24 18.26 -23.30
C THR A 137 4.71 19.64 -22.85
N ASN A 138 5.91 19.97 -23.32
CA ASN A 138 6.49 21.30 -23.57
C ASN A 138 7.05 22.12 -22.40
N ALA A 139 8.38 22.29 -22.51
CA ALA A 139 9.11 23.56 -22.44
C ALA A 139 8.97 24.40 -21.16
N LEU A 140 9.89 24.15 -20.21
CA LEU A 140 10.42 25.20 -19.36
C LEU A 140 11.95 25.16 -19.40
N THR A 141 12.52 26.32 -19.65
CA THR A 141 13.91 26.63 -19.97
C THR A 141 14.88 26.34 -18.82
N ALA A 142 16.11 25.99 -19.22
CA ALA A 142 17.24 25.55 -18.39
C ALA A 142 17.89 26.65 -17.53
N ALA A 143 17.11 27.46 -16.81
CA ALA A 143 17.64 28.43 -15.85
C ALA A 143 16.81 28.36 -14.57
N GLU A 144 17.50 28.25 -13.43
CA GLU A 144 16.99 27.93 -12.08
C GLU A 144 16.72 26.42 -11.93
N ILE A 145 17.54 25.62 -11.24
CA ILE A 145 18.05 25.82 -9.88
C ILE A 145 19.46 25.20 -9.80
N VAL A 146 20.47 26.06 -9.85
CA VAL A 146 21.81 25.82 -9.30
C VAL A 146 21.93 26.77 -8.11
N ALA A 147 21.90 26.26 -6.88
CA ALA A 147 22.56 26.91 -5.74
C ALA A 147 22.52 26.04 -4.47
N VAL A 148 23.64 26.09 -3.76
CA VAL A 148 23.93 25.60 -2.39
C VAL A 148 24.50 24.17 -2.34
N LYS A 149 25.77 23.98 -2.70
CA LYS A 149 27.03 24.10 -1.90
C LYS A 149 27.24 23.01 -0.83
N THR A 150 28.17 22.15 -1.21
CA THR A 150 29.17 21.39 -0.43
C THR A 150 29.71 22.11 0.81
N GLU A 151 29.83 21.37 1.92
CA GLU A 151 30.93 21.50 2.87
C GLU A 151 31.15 20.17 3.63
N ALA A 152 32.41 19.93 4.00
CA ALA A 152 33.04 18.62 4.16
C ALA A 152 33.25 18.18 5.63
N VAL A 153 33.18 16.85 5.83
CA VAL A 153 34.06 15.95 6.62
C VAL A 153 34.49 16.36 8.05
N THR A 154 34.12 15.54 9.06
CA THR A 154 35.05 14.71 9.89
C THR A 154 34.32 14.03 11.05
N ALA A 155 34.50 12.71 11.21
CA ALA A 155 34.92 12.02 12.44
C ALA A 155 34.69 10.50 12.31
N ILE A 156 35.80 9.77 12.36
CA ILE A 156 35.89 8.31 12.38
C ILE A 156 35.55 7.84 13.79
N ASP A 157 34.64 6.88 13.93
CA ASP A 157 34.65 5.97 15.07
C ASP A 157 34.29 4.55 14.62
N SER A 158 35.10 3.59 15.06
CA SER A 158 35.19 2.24 14.52
C SER A 158 34.64 1.22 15.52
N SER A 159 33.53 0.57 15.21
CA SER A 159 33.16 -0.76 15.76
C SER A 159 31.86 -1.30 15.12
N PRO A 160 31.60 -2.62 15.17
CA PRO A 160 31.64 -3.42 13.95
C PRO A 160 30.27 -3.88 13.44
N GLN A 161 30.23 -4.17 12.14
CA GLN A 161 29.26 -5.03 11.41
C GLN A 161 27.83 -4.53 11.25
N ASN A 162 27.63 -3.72 10.20
CA ASN A 162 26.40 -3.75 9.40
C ASN A 162 26.66 -3.25 7.96
N SER A 163 27.77 -3.69 7.34
CA SER A 163 28.02 -3.41 5.92
C SER A 163 27.05 -4.26 5.10
N GLY A 164 25.89 -3.69 4.77
CA GLY A 164 24.99 -4.31 3.80
C GLY A 164 25.66 -4.43 2.42
N PRO A 165 25.07 -5.21 1.51
CA PRO A 165 25.63 -5.41 0.18
C PRO A 165 25.81 -4.06 -0.54
N PHE A 166 26.98 -3.86 -1.13
CA PHE A 166 27.33 -2.67 -1.93
C PHE A 166 27.22 -1.33 -1.19
N SER A 167 27.48 -1.31 0.13
CA SER A 167 27.48 -0.06 0.93
C SER A 167 28.45 1.01 0.43
N ASP A 168 29.55 0.57 -0.19
CA ASP A 168 30.68 1.44 -0.55
C ASP A 168 30.74 1.76 -2.06
N SER A 169 29.77 1.30 -2.86
CA SER A 169 29.74 1.63 -4.29
C SER A 169 29.03 2.96 -4.53
N TYR A 170 29.57 3.74 -5.47
CA TYR A 170 29.07 5.05 -5.86
C TYR A 170 28.72 5.07 -7.36
N ILE A 171 27.96 6.07 -7.79
CA ILE A 171 27.55 6.21 -9.19
C ILE A 171 28.75 6.26 -10.15
N GLU A 172 29.88 6.86 -9.72
CA GLU A 172 31.11 6.92 -10.52
C GLU A 172 31.81 5.57 -10.69
N SER A 173 31.40 4.55 -9.93
CA SER A 173 31.95 3.19 -10.03
C SER A 173 31.37 2.41 -11.22
N TYR A 174 30.40 2.99 -11.94
CA TYR A 174 29.64 2.32 -12.99
C TYR A 174 29.70 3.06 -14.33
N GLU A 175 29.91 2.30 -15.40
CA GLU A 175 29.65 2.78 -16.76
C GLU A 175 28.14 2.76 -17.00
N ILE A 176 27.52 3.94 -16.98
CA ILE A 176 26.09 4.07 -17.26
C ILE A 176 25.87 3.78 -18.75
N PRO A 177 24.95 2.85 -19.12
CA PRO A 177 24.74 2.49 -20.51
C PRO A 177 24.35 3.70 -21.36
N ASN A 178 25.08 3.91 -22.46
CA ASN A 178 24.71 4.90 -23.46
C ASN A 178 23.88 4.25 -24.56
N THR A 179 22.59 4.59 -24.60
CA THR A 179 21.61 4.04 -25.54
C THR A 179 21.59 4.74 -26.91
N GLY A 180 22.42 5.77 -27.10
CA GLY A 180 22.37 6.66 -28.27
C GLY A 180 21.18 7.63 -28.27
N ASN A 181 20.19 7.43 -27.40
CA ASN A 181 19.07 8.35 -27.20
C ASN A 181 19.31 9.21 -25.95
N PRO A 182 19.47 10.54 -26.09
CA PRO A 182 19.81 11.41 -24.96
C PRO A 182 18.72 11.43 -23.88
N VAL A 183 17.45 11.27 -24.26
CA VAL A 183 16.31 11.26 -23.32
C VAL A 183 16.34 10.02 -22.45
N ILE A 184 16.56 8.85 -23.04
CA ILE A 184 16.64 7.57 -22.32
C ILE A 184 17.86 7.58 -21.38
N ASN A 185 19.00 8.10 -21.85
CA ASN A 185 20.20 8.21 -21.03
C ASN A 185 20.00 9.14 -19.82
N GLU A 186 19.35 10.29 -19.99
CA GLU A 186 19.05 11.23 -18.91
C GLU A 186 18.11 10.59 -17.87
N HIS A 187 17.10 9.83 -18.32
CA HIS A 187 16.21 9.12 -17.41
C HIS A 187 16.92 8.00 -16.64
N ILE A 188 17.77 7.21 -17.29
CA ILE A 188 18.58 6.18 -16.63
C ILE A 188 19.49 6.82 -15.59
N TYR A 189 20.18 7.90 -15.96
CA TYR A 189 21.09 8.60 -15.05
C TYR A 189 20.36 9.05 -13.79
N ARG A 190 19.19 9.71 -13.94
CA ARG A 190 18.36 10.14 -12.81
C ARG A 190 17.88 8.98 -11.94
N LEU A 191 17.44 7.87 -12.53
CA LEU A 191 16.98 6.71 -11.75
C LEU A 191 18.13 6.07 -10.96
N ILE A 192 19.32 6.00 -11.56
CA ILE A 192 20.52 5.50 -10.90
C ILE A 192 20.94 6.46 -9.77
N GLU A 193 20.91 7.76 -10.00
CA GLU A 193 21.22 8.79 -9.00
C GLU A 193 20.30 8.68 -7.77
N VAL A 194 18.98 8.60 -8.00
CA VAL A 194 17.98 8.40 -6.93
C VAL A 194 18.22 7.10 -6.17
N TYR A 195 18.62 6.03 -6.86
CA TYR A 195 19.00 4.78 -6.20
C TYR A 195 20.23 4.95 -5.30
N PHE A 196 21.30 5.61 -5.77
CA PHE A 196 22.50 5.82 -4.96
C PHE A 196 22.24 6.75 -3.77
N GLU A 197 21.40 7.77 -3.92
CA GLU A 197 20.96 8.63 -2.83
C GLU A 197 20.17 7.83 -1.79
N ALA A 198 19.15 7.08 -2.21
CA ALA A 198 18.37 6.21 -1.33
C ALA A 198 19.25 5.19 -0.58
N LYS A 199 20.27 4.66 -1.25
CA LYS A 199 21.23 3.72 -0.67
C LYS A 199 22.11 4.39 0.38
N TYR A 200 22.62 5.58 0.08
CA TYR A 200 23.41 6.36 1.03
C TYR A 200 22.59 6.71 2.27
N GLU A 201 21.36 7.19 2.09
CA GLU A 201 20.46 7.52 3.19
C GLU A 201 20.16 6.31 4.06
N PHE A 202 19.83 5.16 3.44
CA PHE A 202 19.54 3.93 4.16
C PHE A 202 20.71 3.43 5.01
N TYR A 203 21.94 3.44 4.46
CA TYR A 203 23.12 3.00 5.21
C TYR A 203 23.62 4.02 6.24
N LYS A 204 23.36 5.30 6.01
CA LYS A 204 23.65 6.36 6.98
C LYS A 204 22.63 6.39 8.13
N LEU A 205 21.40 5.94 7.88
CA LEU A 205 20.32 5.98 8.85
C LEU A 205 20.67 5.10 10.06
N LYS A 206 20.87 5.75 11.21
CA LYS A 206 21.03 5.12 12.53
C LYS A 206 19.85 5.49 13.42
N SER A 207 18.63 5.46 12.87
CA SER A 207 17.43 5.77 13.64
C SER A 207 17.10 4.63 14.59
N SER A 208 16.71 4.98 15.83
CA SER A 208 16.08 4.05 16.77
C SER A 208 14.63 3.73 16.39
N ASP A 209 14.04 4.51 15.49
CA ASP A 209 12.67 4.30 15.03
C ASP A 209 12.61 3.21 13.94
N TYR A 210 11.94 2.12 14.27
CA TYR A 210 11.70 1.01 13.36
C TYR A 210 10.87 1.42 12.14
N GLN A 211 9.98 2.41 12.28
CA GLN A 211 9.11 2.85 11.20
C GLN A 211 9.88 3.68 10.15
N GLU A 212 10.82 4.50 10.61
CA GLU A 212 11.76 5.24 9.74
C GLU A 212 12.74 4.29 9.04
N ASN A 213 13.27 3.29 9.76
CA ASN A 213 14.12 2.28 9.15
C ASN A 213 13.35 1.44 8.10
N ALA A 214 12.08 1.13 8.36
CA ALA A 214 11.22 0.44 7.41
C ALA A 214 10.90 1.28 6.18
N SER A 215 10.65 2.58 6.32
CA SER A 215 10.38 3.48 5.19
C SER A 215 11.63 3.66 4.34
N ALA A 216 12.80 3.86 4.95
CA ALA A 216 14.08 3.94 4.23
C ALA A 216 14.39 2.63 3.48
N ALA A 217 14.15 1.47 4.09
CA ALA A 217 14.30 0.18 3.43
C ALA A 217 13.36 0.03 2.22
N LYS A 218 12.10 0.45 2.34
CA LYS A 218 11.14 0.44 1.22
C LYS A 218 11.57 1.38 0.10
N TYR A 219 12.01 2.58 0.45
CA TYR A 219 12.48 3.56 -0.53
C TYR A 219 13.70 3.04 -1.30
N LEU A 220 14.68 2.45 -0.62
CA LEU A 220 15.83 1.80 -1.26
C LEU A 220 15.41 0.68 -2.22
N ARG A 221 14.48 -0.18 -1.80
CA ARG A 221 13.93 -1.26 -2.65
C ARG A 221 13.26 -0.68 -3.90
N ASP A 222 12.34 0.26 -3.72
CA ASP A 222 11.53 0.82 -4.80
C ASP A 222 12.42 1.57 -5.82
N SER A 223 13.42 2.32 -5.35
CA SER A 223 14.40 2.99 -6.22
C SER A 223 15.25 1.99 -7.01
N ALA A 224 15.67 0.88 -6.39
CA ALA A 224 16.41 -0.17 -7.07
C ALA A 224 15.56 -0.91 -8.12
N GLU A 225 14.32 -1.26 -7.78
CA GLU A 225 13.37 -1.91 -8.70
C GLU A 225 13.01 -1.02 -9.88
N ASN A 226 12.81 0.29 -9.64
CA ASN A 226 12.53 1.25 -10.70
C ASN A 226 13.70 1.38 -11.69
N ALA A 227 14.94 1.50 -11.19
CA ALA A 227 16.13 1.54 -12.03
C ALA A 227 16.30 0.23 -12.83
N LEU A 228 16.12 -0.93 -12.18
CA LEU A 228 16.22 -2.25 -12.80
C LEU A 228 15.16 -2.44 -13.90
N ASN A 229 13.91 -2.07 -13.62
CA ASN A 229 12.81 -2.15 -14.58
C ASN A 229 13.08 -1.29 -15.82
N TYR A 230 13.56 -0.06 -15.63
CA TYR A 230 13.86 0.85 -16.74
C TYR A 230 15.02 0.31 -17.61
N ILE A 231 16.09 -0.19 -16.98
CA ILE A 231 17.21 -0.84 -17.66
C ILE A 231 16.74 -2.04 -18.49
N ASN A 232 15.90 -2.90 -17.92
CA ASN A 232 15.35 -4.09 -18.58
C ASN A 232 14.39 -3.74 -19.73
N MET A 233 13.53 -2.72 -19.55
CA MET A 233 12.62 -2.23 -20.61
C MET A 233 13.39 -1.78 -21.85
N HIS A 234 14.56 -1.16 -21.66
CA HIS A 234 15.42 -0.68 -22.73
C HIS A 234 16.48 -1.70 -23.18
N ARG A 235 16.43 -2.94 -22.67
CA ARG A 235 17.33 -4.06 -23.00
C ARG A 235 18.81 -3.71 -22.83
N LEU A 236 19.10 -2.92 -21.78
CA LEU A 236 20.46 -2.51 -21.46
C LEU A 236 21.11 -3.56 -20.58
N THR A 237 22.40 -3.78 -20.80
CA THR A 237 23.13 -4.86 -20.12
C THR A 237 24.34 -4.35 -19.34
N PRO A 238 24.20 -3.38 -18.40
CA PRO A 238 25.25 -3.11 -17.43
C PRO A 238 25.26 -4.24 -16.38
N GLU A 239 25.91 -5.36 -16.71
CA GLU A 239 25.86 -6.61 -15.94
C GLU A 239 26.17 -6.41 -14.45
N VAL A 240 27.14 -5.56 -14.12
CA VAL A 240 27.56 -5.29 -12.73
C VAL A 240 26.49 -4.47 -11.99
N LEU A 241 25.90 -3.47 -12.64
CA LEU A 241 24.87 -2.61 -12.05
C LEU A 241 23.56 -3.37 -11.86
N ILE A 242 23.15 -4.18 -12.84
CA ILE A 242 21.96 -5.05 -12.74
C ILE A 242 22.07 -5.95 -11.51
N ARG A 243 23.23 -6.60 -11.35
CA ARG A 243 23.47 -7.47 -10.20
C ARG A 243 23.43 -6.71 -8.88
N GLU A 244 23.96 -5.50 -8.81
CA GLU A 244 23.86 -4.66 -7.61
C GLU A 244 22.39 -4.34 -7.30
N LEU A 245 21.63 -3.85 -8.29
CA LEU A 245 20.22 -3.47 -8.12
C LEU A 245 19.35 -4.64 -7.66
N GLU A 246 19.54 -5.84 -8.23
CA GLU A 246 18.85 -7.07 -7.81
C GLU A 246 19.22 -7.48 -6.37
N THR A 247 20.51 -7.41 -6.03
CA THR A 247 20.96 -7.80 -4.68
C THR A 247 20.44 -6.83 -3.63
N VAL A 248 20.48 -5.53 -3.92
CA VAL A 248 20.08 -4.48 -2.99
C VAL A 248 18.56 -4.42 -2.85
N SER A 249 17.78 -4.67 -3.90
CA SER A 249 16.32 -4.76 -3.79
C SER A 249 15.88 -5.94 -2.93
N ASP A 250 16.46 -7.14 -3.12
CA ASP A 250 16.18 -8.34 -2.31
C ASP A 250 16.58 -8.12 -0.83
N TYR A 251 17.72 -7.46 -0.61
CA TYR A 251 18.20 -7.11 0.72
C TYR A 251 17.30 -6.09 1.43
N ALA A 252 16.97 -4.99 0.74
CA ALA A 252 16.10 -3.92 1.26
C ALA A 252 14.69 -4.43 1.52
N ASN A 253 14.16 -5.32 0.68
CA ASN A 253 12.90 -6.01 0.92
C ASN A 253 12.95 -6.84 2.22
N THR A 254 14.00 -7.64 2.41
CA THR A 254 14.19 -8.42 3.65
C THR A 254 14.26 -7.50 4.88
N LYS A 255 14.98 -6.39 4.80
CA LYS A 255 15.09 -5.41 5.89
C LYS A 255 13.79 -4.70 6.19
N SER A 256 13.02 -4.32 5.17
CA SER A 256 11.70 -3.70 5.36
C SER A 256 10.73 -4.61 6.14
N VAL A 257 10.75 -5.91 5.84
CA VAL A 257 9.93 -6.92 6.52
C VAL A 257 10.40 -7.12 7.97
N GLU A 258 11.73 -7.15 8.17
CA GLU A 258 12.34 -7.25 9.50
C GLU A 258 11.96 -6.07 10.41
N PHE A 259 12.06 -4.83 9.90
CA PHE A 259 11.75 -3.62 10.67
C PHE A 259 10.27 -3.52 11.05
N LEU A 260 9.37 -4.03 10.21
CA LEU A 260 7.93 -4.06 10.50
C LEU A 260 7.53 -5.23 11.42
N GLY A 261 8.49 -5.99 11.95
CA GLY A 261 8.22 -7.15 12.81
C GLY A 261 7.58 -8.33 12.07
N GLY A 262 7.61 -8.33 10.73
CA GLY A 262 7.07 -9.38 9.90
C GLY A 262 7.98 -10.60 9.90
N LYS A 263 7.46 -11.76 10.32
CA LYS A 263 8.12 -13.04 9.97
C LYS A 263 7.90 -13.31 8.49
N LYS A 264 8.98 -13.63 7.75
CA LYS A 264 8.89 -14.18 6.39
C LYS A 264 7.82 -15.26 6.35
N ARG A 265 6.90 -15.17 5.40
CA ARG A 265 5.85 -16.18 5.25
C ARG A 265 6.49 -17.46 4.74
N ARG A 266 5.91 -18.62 5.06
CA ARG A 266 6.50 -19.95 4.75
C ARG A 266 6.89 -20.15 3.28
N PHE A 267 6.26 -19.41 2.35
CA PHE A 267 6.54 -19.46 0.92
C PHE A 267 7.63 -18.49 0.44
N GLU A 268 8.04 -17.51 1.25
CA GLU A 268 9.10 -16.54 0.94
C GLU A 268 10.49 -17.05 1.36
N ILE A 269 10.55 -18.18 2.06
CA ILE A 269 11.79 -18.86 2.46
C ILE A 269 12.31 -19.63 1.24
N ARG A 270 13.13 -18.97 0.40
CA ARG A 270 13.93 -19.68 -0.63
C ARG A 270 14.76 -20.77 0.09
N LYS A 271 14.75 -22.00 -0.44
CA LYS A 271 15.36 -23.20 0.20
C LYS A 271 16.84 -23.02 0.56
N ASP A 272 17.53 -22.06 -0.05
CA ASP A 272 18.96 -21.78 0.16
C ASP A 272 19.27 -20.97 1.42
N SER A 273 18.27 -20.40 2.10
CA SER A 273 18.45 -19.68 3.37
C SER A 273 18.54 -20.58 4.61
N SER A 274 18.63 -21.90 4.41
CA SER A 274 18.66 -22.92 5.47
C SER A 274 20.06 -23.15 6.06
N ARG A 275 20.83 -22.09 6.37
CA ARG A 275 22.05 -22.21 7.17
C ARG A 275 22.10 -21.12 8.23
N GLY A 276 21.48 -21.42 9.37
CA GLY A 276 21.64 -20.65 10.60
C GLY A 276 20.34 -20.55 11.35
N GLU A 277 20.34 -21.03 12.59
CA GLU A 277 19.33 -20.75 13.61
C GLU A 277 18.02 -21.55 13.53
N ARG A 278 18.13 -22.82 13.96
CA ARG A 278 16.99 -23.52 14.54
C ARG A 278 16.61 -22.85 15.87
N PRO A 279 15.36 -22.43 16.08
CA PRO A 279 14.93 -21.94 17.39
C PRO A 279 14.98 -23.10 18.38
N MET A 280 15.74 -22.93 19.46
CA MET A 280 15.79 -23.88 20.57
C MET A 280 14.37 -24.16 21.07
N ARG A 281 13.89 -25.38 20.81
CA ARG A 281 12.76 -25.95 21.53
C ARG A 281 13.17 -26.03 23.00
N ARG A 282 12.55 -25.19 23.84
CA ARG A 282 12.70 -25.28 25.30
C ARG A 282 12.29 -26.69 25.74
N PRO A 283 13.13 -27.40 26.52
CA PRO A 283 12.80 -28.74 26.99
C PRO A 283 11.56 -28.70 27.88
N MET A 284 10.57 -29.49 27.49
CA MET A 284 9.35 -29.77 28.23
C MET A 284 9.76 -30.63 29.43
N HIS A 285 9.87 -30.02 30.61
CA HIS A 285 10.14 -30.76 31.85
C HIS A 285 8.91 -31.60 32.22
N HIS A 286 9.02 -32.90 31.96
CA HIS A 286 8.22 -33.93 32.61
C HIS A 286 8.47 -33.88 34.12
N ARG A 287 7.50 -33.41 34.91
CA ARG A 287 7.41 -33.72 36.35
C ARG A 287 6.44 -34.89 36.52
N SER A 288 7.01 -36.07 36.67
CA SER A 288 6.35 -37.21 37.29
C SER A 288 6.42 -37.08 38.83
N PRO A 289 5.56 -37.82 39.56
CA PRO A 289 4.98 -37.39 40.84
C PRO A 289 5.80 -37.85 42.05
N SER A 290 5.76 -37.08 43.15
CA SER A 290 6.30 -37.50 44.44
C SER A 290 5.19 -37.54 45.52
N PRO A 291 5.07 -38.63 46.29
CA PRO A 291 4.02 -38.87 47.29
C PRO A 291 4.41 -38.43 48.71
N TYR A 292 3.39 -38.41 49.60
CA TYR A 292 3.42 -38.24 51.06
C TYR A 292 3.41 -36.80 51.64
N TYR A 293 2.26 -36.42 52.20
CA TYR A 293 1.97 -36.10 53.61
C TYR A 293 0.51 -35.58 53.65
N LYS A 294 -0.49 -36.41 53.98
CA LYS A 294 -0.97 -36.73 55.34
C LYS A 294 -1.56 -35.52 56.09
N GLY A 295 -2.87 -35.34 55.91
CA GLY A 295 -3.84 -35.21 57.00
C GLY A 295 -4.03 -33.86 57.68
N GLN A 296 -5.29 -33.39 57.67
CA GLN A 296 -6.12 -32.92 58.81
C GLN A 296 -7.14 -31.89 58.28
N ARG A 297 -8.44 -32.23 58.24
CA ARG A 297 -9.46 -32.14 59.30
C ARG A 297 -9.89 -30.70 59.64
N GLY A 298 -11.21 -30.46 59.52
CA GLY A 298 -11.96 -29.35 60.10
C GLY A 298 -12.35 -28.30 59.06
N GLY A 299 -13.61 -28.04 58.68
CA GLY A 299 -14.88 -28.24 59.39
C GLY A 299 -15.33 -26.94 60.04
N TYR A 300 -16.55 -26.48 59.68
CA TYR A 300 -17.35 -25.39 60.30
C TYR A 300 -16.89 -23.95 59.96
N SER A 301 -17.73 -22.93 59.80
CA SER A 301 -19.19 -22.73 59.78
C SER A 301 -19.42 -21.25 59.38
N ARG A 302 -20.67 -20.93 58.99
CA ARG A 302 -21.44 -19.66 59.08
C ARG A 302 -20.68 -18.39 59.56
N GLU A 303 -20.97 -17.18 59.11
CA GLU A 303 -22.28 -16.52 59.11
C GLU A 303 -22.10 -15.07 58.63
N ARG A 304 -23.15 -14.53 58.00
CA ARG A 304 -23.64 -13.13 58.00
C ARG A 304 -22.66 -11.99 58.39
N TYR A 305 -22.62 -10.93 57.57
CA TYR A 305 -23.21 -9.65 57.99
C TYR A 305 -23.68 -8.83 56.79
N ARG A 306 -24.92 -8.35 56.96
CA ARG A 306 -25.72 -7.48 56.11
C ARG A 306 -25.81 -6.14 56.85
N HIS A 307 -25.44 -5.03 56.23
CA HIS A 307 -25.87 -3.66 56.54
C HIS A 307 -25.54 -2.83 55.28
N LYS A 308 -26.47 -2.31 54.46
CA LYS A 308 -27.64 -1.43 54.67
C LYS A 308 -27.31 -0.11 55.39
N ARG A 309 -27.21 0.96 54.58
CA ARG A 309 -27.83 2.31 54.65
C ARG A 309 -26.92 3.25 53.83
N GLY A 310 -27.33 4.03 52.83
CA GLY A 310 -28.65 4.49 52.42
C GLY A 310 -28.82 5.97 52.74
N ARG A 311 -29.02 6.79 51.68
CA ARG A 311 -29.76 8.07 51.66
C ARG A 311 -29.09 9.26 52.40
N ARG A 312 -29.14 10.52 51.96
CA ARG A 312 -30.17 11.31 51.25
C ARG A 312 -29.57 12.67 50.81
N GLU A 313 -30.20 13.27 49.78
CA GLU A 313 -30.55 14.70 49.57
C GLU A 313 -29.37 15.70 49.55
N TRP A 314 -29.22 16.62 48.59
CA TRP A 314 -30.18 17.45 47.84
C TRP A 314 -29.75 17.65 46.39
#